data_AF-A0A7L9AVI8-F1
#
_entry.id   AF-A0A7L9AVI8-F1
#
_cell.length_a   1.000
_cell.length_b   1.000
_cell.length_c   1.000
_cell.angle_alpha   90.00
_cell.angle_beta   90.00
_cell.angle_gamma   90.00
#
_symmetry.space_group_name_H-M   'P 1'
#
loop_
_entity.id
_entity.type
_entity.pdbx_description
1 polymer ?
#
loop_
_entity_poly.entity_id
_entity_poly.type
_entity_poly.pdbx_seq_one_letter_code
_entity_poly.pdbx_strand_id
1 'polypeptide(L)'
;NGGFTKVWLSLKTVFFPSIIAILVWFWQRIHMLERKPVLLEKMLLSLGIALCFLNAPLEYLTLQFDMPFMLLLSDIRQGVFYAMLFSFWLVFAGEHMLIQDTSAQSSLKQYWRHLSAVAMGCLSLFIFDMC
;
A
#
# COMPACT_ATOMS: atom_id res chain seq x y z
N ASN A 1 26.64 -13.47 0.33
CA ASN A 1 25.29 -12.86 0.37
C ASN A 1 25.19 -11.51 1.08
N GLY A 2 26.14 -11.07 1.91
CA GLY A 2 26.05 -9.76 2.60
C GLY A 2 26.13 -8.51 1.72
N GLY A 3 26.65 -8.61 0.49
CA GLY A 3 26.68 -7.47 -0.47
C GLY A 3 25.30 -7.09 -1.00
N PHE A 4 24.46 -8.09 -1.32
CA PHE A 4 23.09 -7.86 -1.79
C PHE A 4 22.22 -7.19 -0.71
N THR A 5 22.33 -7.66 0.55
CA THR A 5 21.61 -7.08 1.69
C THR A 5 21.99 -5.62 1.91
N LYS A 6 23.28 -5.26 1.76
CA LYS A 6 23.73 -3.86 1.90
C LYS A 6 23.16 -2.96 0.80
N VAL A 7 23.22 -3.40 -0.45
CA VAL A 7 22.65 -2.64 -1.58
C VAL A 7 21.15 -2.48 -1.39
N TRP A 8 20.45 -3.55 -1.05
CA TRP A 8 19.00 -3.54 -0.87
C TRP A 8 18.56 -2.64 0.31
N LEU A 9 19.27 -2.68 1.43
CA LEU A 9 19.01 -1.81 2.58
C LEU A 9 19.30 -0.33 2.25
N SER A 10 20.39 -0.06 1.53
CA SER A 10 20.72 1.30 1.09
C SER A 10 19.64 1.86 0.18
N LEU A 11 19.09 1.02 -0.70
CA LEU A 11 18.02 1.39 -1.62
C LEU A 11 16.76 1.78 -0.85
N LYS A 12 16.31 0.93 0.07
CA LYS A 12 15.16 1.22 0.96
C LYS A 12 15.34 2.53 1.73
N THR A 13 16.53 2.75 2.27
CA THR A 13 16.85 3.92 3.09
C THR A 13 16.84 5.23 2.31
N VAL A 14 17.22 5.21 1.03
CA VAL A 14 17.17 6.39 0.15
C VAL A 14 15.75 6.65 -0.36
N PHE A 15 15.02 5.60 -0.72
CA PHE A 15 13.66 5.73 -1.23
C PHE A 15 12.65 6.10 -0.14
N PHE A 16 12.81 5.63 1.09
CA PHE A 16 11.89 5.92 2.20
C PHE A 16 11.65 7.42 2.45
N PRO A 17 12.66 8.27 2.70
CA PRO A 17 12.45 9.70 2.91
C PRO A 17 11.92 10.39 1.65
N SER A 18 12.31 9.92 0.46
CA SER A 18 11.81 10.44 -0.81
C SER A 18 10.30 10.21 -0.96
N ILE A 19 9.82 9.00 -0.62
CA ILE A 19 8.39 8.65 -0.64
C ILE A 19 7.62 9.47 0.40
N ILE A 20 8.17 9.64 1.61
CA ILE A 20 7.54 10.48 2.64
C ILE A 20 7.39 11.92 2.16
N ALA A 21 8.45 12.50 1.56
CA ALA A 21 8.40 13.86 1.04
C ALA A 21 7.29 14.02 -0.02
N ILE A 22 7.18 13.07 -0.95
CA ILE A 22 6.12 13.07 -1.97
C ILE A 22 4.74 12.91 -1.34
N LEU A 23 4.57 12.06 -0.32
CA LEU A 23 3.30 11.88 0.38
C LEU A 23 2.85 13.13 1.13
N VAL A 24 3.77 13.76 1.87
CA VAL A 24 3.50 15.01 2.59
C VAL A 24 3.14 16.11 1.61
N TRP A 25 3.89 16.24 0.52
CA TRP A 25 3.59 17.20 -0.55
C TRP A 25 2.22 16.93 -1.20
N PHE A 26 1.91 15.67 -1.49
CA PHE A 26 0.63 15.27 -2.08
C PHE A 26 -0.54 15.56 -1.13
N TRP A 27 -0.37 15.28 0.17
CA TRP A 27 -1.36 15.58 1.19
C TRP A 27 -1.60 17.08 1.34
N GLN A 28 -0.53 17.88 1.38
CA GLN A 28 -0.60 19.34 1.40
C GLN A 28 -1.33 19.87 0.17
N ARG A 29 -1.02 19.35 -1.03
CA ARG A 29 -1.71 19.70 -2.27
C ARG A 29 -3.21 19.41 -2.17
N ILE A 30 -3.60 18.23 -1.70
CA ILE A 30 -5.02 17.87 -1.55
C ILE A 30 -5.74 18.84 -0.60
N HIS A 31 -5.12 19.15 0.54
CA HIS A 31 -5.68 20.08 1.52
C HIS A 31 -5.82 21.52 1.02
N MET A 32 -5.02 21.95 0.05
CA MET A 32 -5.13 23.27 -0.58
C MET A 32 -6.35 23.38 -1.52
N LEU A 33 -6.94 22.26 -1.95
CA LEU A 33 -8.18 22.28 -2.73
C LEU A 33 -9.38 22.30 -1.77
N GLU A 34 -10.24 23.33 -1.83
CA GLU A 34 -11.49 23.44 -1.04
C GLU A 34 -12.56 22.36 -1.34
N ARG A 35 -12.26 21.40 -2.23
CA ARG A 35 -13.20 20.33 -2.63
C ARG A 35 -13.03 19.11 -1.74
N LYS A 36 -14.11 18.34 -1.57
CA LYS A 36 -14.03 17.06 -0.85
C LYS A 36 -13.06 16.11 -1.60
N PRO A 37 -12.10 15.48 -0.91
CA PRO A 37 -11.12 14.61 -1.55
C PRO A 37 -11.80 13.44 -2.25
N VAL A 38 -11.38 13.22 -3.50
CA VAL A 38 -11.92 12.17 -4.37
C VAL A 38 -11.54 10.81 -3.81
N LEU A 39 -12.35 9.79 -4.08
CA LEU A 39 -12.08 8.43 -3.62
C LEU A 39 -10.69 7.93 -4.06
N LEU A 40 -10.31 8.22 -5.30
CA LEU A 40 -9.00 7.89 -5.86
C LEU A 40 -7.85 8.55 -5.09
N GLU A 41 -7.98 9.81 -4.69
CA GLU A 41 -6.94 10.51 -3.93
C GLU A 41 -6.70 9.85 -2.56
N LYS A 42 -7.77 9.42 -1.89
CA LYS A 42 -7.69 8.70 -0.62
C LYS A 42 -7.03 7.32 -0.78
N MET A 43 -7.36 6.61 -1.86
CA MET A 43 -6.74 5.31 -2.17
C MET A 43 -5.28 5.44 -2.59
N LEU A 44 -4.92 6.51 -3.31
CA LEU A 44 -3.55 6.79 -3.70
C LEU A 44 -2.69 7.13 -2.47
N LEU A 45 -3.26 7.89 -1.53
CA LEU A 45 -2.61 8.18 -0.25
C LEU A 45 -2.36 6.91 0.56
N SER A 46 -3.36 6.04 0.68
CA SER A 46 -3.23 4.80 1.45
C SER A 46 -2.25 3.82 0.79
N LEU A 47 -2.20 3.77 -0.56
CA LEU A 47 -1.18 3.04 -1.31
C LEU A 47 0.23 3.60 -1.05
N GLY A 48 0.38 4.92 -1.01
CA GLY A 48 1.66 5.56 -0.67
C GLY A 48 2.10 5.24 0.76
N ILE A 49 1.18 5.26 1.72
CA ILE A 49 1.46 4.85 3.12
C ILE A 49 1.89 3.39 3.17
N ALA A 50 1.22 2.49 2.43
CA ALA A 50 1.62 1.08 2.35
C ALA A 50 3.02 0.91 1.72
N LEU A 51 3.35 1.69 0.68
CA LEU A 51 4.69 1.71 0.07
C LEU A 51 5.76 2.23 1.04
N CYS A 52 5.41 3.22 1.87
CA CYS A 52 6.26 3.74 2.92
C CYS A 52 6.51 2.66 4.00
N PHE A 53 5.45 1.95 4.41
CA PHE A 53 5.55 0.81 5.33
C PHE A 53 6.39 -0.34 4.76
N LEU A 54 6.36 -0.59 3.44
CA LEU A 54 7.19 -1.59 2.76
C LEU A 54 8.68 -1.18 2.66
N ASN A 55 8.96 0.11 2.47
CA ASN A 55 10.32 0.64 2.36
C ASN A 55 10.94 1.08 3.70
N ALA A 56 10.18 1.06 4.80
CA ALA A 56 10.73 1.34 6.12
C ALA A 56 11.96 0.44 6.38
N PRO A 57 13.13 0.99 6.71
CA PRO A 57 14.35 0.21 6.80
C PRO A 57 14.43 -0.53 8.16
N LEU A 58 13.45 -1.40 8.41
CA LEU A 58 13.34 -2.23 9.62
C LEU A 58 14.47 -3.26 9.72
N GLU A 59 15.16 -3.58 8.62
CA GLU A 59 16.27 -4.52 8.65
C GLU A 59 17.52 -3.93 9.35
N TYR A 60 17.56 -2.62 9.63
CA TYR A 60 18.55 -2.07 10.57
C TYR A 60 18.34 -2.58 12.00
N LEU A 61 17.10 -2.85 12.42
CA LEU A 61 16.82 -3.41 13.75
C LEU A 61 17.38 -4.83 13.87
N THR A 62 17.37 -5.60 12.77
CA THR A 62 17.93 -6.95 12.75
C THR A 62 19.45 -7.02 12.79
N LEU A 63 20.15 -5.92 12.50
CA LEU A 63 21.60 -5.82 12.70
C LEU A 63 21.96 -5.64 14.19
N GLN A 64 21.01 -5.18 15.02
CA GLN A 64 21.19 -5.00 16.46
C GLN A 64 20.56 -6.13 17.29
N PHE A 65 19.51 -6.78 16.78
CA PHE A 65 18.81 -7.86 17.45
C PHE A 65 18.55 -9.02 16.49
N ASP A 66 18.91 -10.25 16.87
CA ASP A 66 18.52 -11.44 16.12
C ASP A 66 17.00 -11.66 16.22
N MET A 67 16.27 -11.29 15.16
CA MET A 67 14.82 -11.47 15.05
C MET A 67 14.49 -12.62 14.07
N PRO A 68 14.10 -13.81 14.56
CA PRO A 68 13.79 -14.95 13.69
C PRO A 68 12.54 -14.75 12.83
N PHE A 69 11.68 -13.77 13.16
CA PHE A 69 10.43 -13.45 12.44
C PHE A 69 10.62 -12.44 11.29
N MET A 70 11.85 -12.12 10.89
CA MET A 70 12.10 -11.10 9.86
C MET A 70 11.55 -11.48 8.47
N LEU A 71 11.61 -12.75 8.08
CA LEU A 71 11.02 -13.22 6.81
C LEU A 71 9.51 -13.03 6.80
N LEU A 72 8.83 -13.56 7.82
CA LEU A 72 7.39 -13.41 8.00
C LEU A 72 6.96 -11.93 7.99
N LEU A 73 7.70 -11.06 8.70
CA LEU A 73 7.42 -9.63 8.70
C LEU A 73 7.57 -9.00 7.31
N SER A 74 8.56 -9.43 6.53
CA SER A 74 8.75 -8.98 5.14
C SER A 74 7.59 -9.43 4.25
N ASP A 75 7.15 -10.68 4.36
CA ASP A 75 6.05 -11.23 3.56
C ASP A 75 4.71 -10.57 3.89
N ILE A 76 4.45 -10.29 5.17
CA ILE A 76 3.28 -9.52 5.60
C ILE A 76 3.28 -8.11 5.00
N ARG A 77 4.42 -7.41 5.03
CA ARG A 77 4.55 -6.05 4.48
C ARG A 77 4.31 -6.03 2.97
N GLN A 78 4.85 -7.01 2.26
CA GLN A 78 4.61 -7.19 0.82
C GLN A 78 3.13 -7.52 0.54
N GLY A 79 2.55 -8.43 1.31
CA GLY A 79 1.13 -8.79 1.21
C GLY A 79 0.21 -7.59 1.39
N VAL A 80 0.45 -6.74 2.39
CA VAL A 80 -0.30 -5.49 2.59
C VAL A 80 -0.16 -4.55 1.41
N PHE A 81 1.05 -4.37 0.87
CA PHE A 81 1.25 -3.52 -0.31
C PHE A 81 0.49 -4.04 -1.53
N TYR A 82 0.55 -5.36 -1.80
CA TYR A 82 -0.17 -5.96 -2.93
C TYR A 82 -1.69 -5.87 -2.76
N ALA A 83 -2.21 -6.09 -1.56
CA ALA A 83 -3.63 -5.94 -1.25
C ALA A 83 -4.13 -4.52 -1.56
N MET A 84 -3.35 -3.51 -1.12
CA MET A 84 -3.66 -2.10 -1.35
C MET A 84 -3.54 -1.71 -2.82
N LEU A 85 -2.52 -2.21 -3.52
CA LEU A 85 -2.32 -1.97 -4.95
C LEU A 85 -3.48 -2.57 -5.76
N PHE A 86 -3.86 -3.80 -5.47
CA PHE A 86 -4.96 -4.48 -6.17
C PHE A 86 -6.30 -3.79 -5.89
N SER A 87 -6.53 -3.37 -4.64
CA SER A 87 -7.70 -2.57 -4.26
C SER A 87 -7.76 -1.24 -5.02
N PHE A 88 -6.62 -0.55 -5.13
CA PHE A 88 -6.50 0.67 -5.92
C PHE A 88 -6.81 0.42 -7.39
N TRP A 89 -6.24 -0.63 -8.01
CA TRP A 89 -6.51 -0.99 -9.41
C TRP A 89 -7.98 -1.28 -9.67
N LEU A 90 -8.65 -1.98 -8.76
CA LEU A 90 -10.06 -2.32 -8.87
C LEU A 90 -10.94 -1.07 -8.82
N VAL A 91 -10.68 -0.17 -7.86
CA VAL A 91 -11.39 1.10 -7.73
C VAL A 91 -11.08 2.02 -8.91
N PHE A 92 -9.85 2.04 -9.41
CA PHE A 92 -9.44 2.83 -10.57
C PHE A 92 -10.12 2.36 -11.85
N ALA A 93 -10.07 1.06 -12.14
CA ALA A 93 -10.77 0.46 -13.28
C ALA A 93 -12.29 0.68 -13.16
N GLY A 94 -12.83 0.55 -11.95
CA GLY A 94 -14.22 0.84 -11.63
C GLY A 94 -14.60 2.28 -11.96
N GLU A 95 -13.94 3.26 -11.36
CA GLU A 95 -14.25 4.69 -11.60
C GLU A 95 -14.09 5.04 -13.09
N HIS A 96 -13.03 4.58 -13.77
CA HIS A 96 -12.78 4.95 -15.18
C HIS A 96 -13.66 4.21 -16.21
N MET A 97 -14.07 2.96 -15.96
CA MET A 97 -14.95 2.22 -16.88
C MET A 97 -16.44 2.46 -16.59
N LEU A 98 -16.83 2.67 -15.32
CA LEU A 98 -18.23 2.77 -14.89
C LEU A 98 -18.79 4.21 -15.06
N ILE A 99 -17.92 5.23 -15.15
CA ILE A 99 -18.29 6.59 -15.60
C ILE A 99 -18.91 6.57 -17.01
N GLN A 100 -18.61 5.57 -17.84
CA GLN A 100 -19.12 5.49 -19.20
C GLN A 100 -20.56 4.95 -19.28
N ASP A 101 -21.05 4.22 -18.27
CA ASP A 101 -22.30 3.45 -18.39
C ASP A 101 -23.47 3.94 -17.54
N THR A 102 -23.30 4.62 -16.40
CA THR A 102 -24.47 5.11 -15.63
C THR A 102 -24.15 6.24 -14.65
N SER A 103 -24.96 7.30 -14.70
CA SER A 103 -25.04 8.45 -13.79
C SER A 103 -25.53 8.12 -12.36
N ALA A 104 -25.09 7.01 -11.75
CA ALA A 104 -25.57 6.55 -10.45
C ALA A 104 -24.46 6.58 -9.37
N GLN A 105 -24.59 7.57 -8.48
CA GLN A 105 -24.04 7.69 -7.13
C GLN A 105 -22.76 6.91 -6.76
N SER A 106 -21.67 7.67 -6.68
CA SER A 106 -20.41 7.41 -5.99
C SER A 106 -20.57 6.86 -4.56
N SER A 107 -20.72 5.53 -4.40
CA SER A 107 -20.70 4.91 -3.08
C SER A 107 -19.77 3.72 -3.05
N LEU A 108 -18.76 3.79 -2.16
CA LEU A 108 -17.87 2.68 -1.78
C LEU A 108 -18.63 1.37 -1.48
N LYS A 109 -19.91 1.46 -1.11
CA LYS A 109 -20.78 0.30 -0.88
C LYS A 109 -20.91 -0.61 -2.11
N GLN A 110 -20.89 -0.07 -3.33
CA GLN A 110 -21.03 -0.88 -4.55
C GLN A 110 -19.76 -1.71 -4.84
N TYR A 111 -18.60 -1.18 -4.47
CA TYR A 111 -17.30 -1.86 -4.63
C TYR A 111 -16.96 -2.83 -3.50
N TRP A 112 -17.69 -2.80 -2.38
CA TRP A 112 -17.36 -3.58 -1.18
C TRP A 112 -17.35 -5.10 -1.41
N ARG A 113 -18.16 -5.62 -2.34
CA ARG A 113 -18.16 -7.04 -2.72
C ARG A 113 -16.88 -7.50 -3.42
N HIS A 114 -16.32 -6.65 -4.28
CA HIS A 114 -15.07 -6.98 -4.96
C HIS A 114 -13.88 -6.77 -4.04
N LEU A 115 -13.94 -5.73 -3.20
CA LEU A 115 -12.92 -5.45 -2.19
C LEU A 115 -12.85 -6.57 -1.13
N SER A 116 -14.00 -7.12 -0.71
CA SER A 116 -14.03 -8.22 0.27
C SER A 116 -13.44 -9.52 -0.28
N ALA A 117 -13.58 -9.80 -1.58
CA ALA A 117 -12.93 -10.96 -2.21
C ALA A 117 -11.39 -10.85 -2.18
N VAL A 118 -10.85 -9.67 -2.49
CA VAL A 118 -9.41 -9.38 -2.41
C VAL A 118 -8.93 -9.47 -0.96
N ALA A 119 -9.67 -8.87 -0.03
CA ALA A 119 -9.35 -8.92 1.40
C ALA A 119 -9.35 -10.36 1.93
N MET A 120 -10.34 -11.18 1.56
CA MET A 120 -10.38 -12.60 1.94
C MET A 120 -9.20 -13.39 1.36
N GLY A 121 -8.80 -13.12 0.10
CA GLY A 121 -7.64 -13.76 -0.51
C GLY A 121 -6.31 -13.40 0.17
N CYS A 122 -6.14 -12.13 0.55
CA CYS A 122 -4.99 -11.71 1.34
C CYS A 122 -5.02 -12.30 2.76
N LEU A 123 -6.19 -12.40 3.38
CA LEU A 123 -6.35 -13.03 4.69
C LEU A 123 -6.01 -14.53 4.64
N SER A 124 -6.43 -15.24 3.58
CA SER A 124 -6.11 -16.66 3.42
C SER A 124 -4.63 -16.91 3.19
N LEU A 125 -3.95 -16.06 2.39
CA LEU A 125 -2.51 -16.14 2.18
C LEU A 125 -1.74 -15.84 3.48
N PHE A 126 -2.20 -14.87 4.26
CA PHE A 126 -1.62 -14.56 5.57
C PHE A 126 -1.76 -15.73 6.57
N ILE A 127 -2.91 -16.40 6.61
CA ILE A 127 -3.12 -17.58 7.46
C ILE A 127 -2.23 -18.74 6.99
N PHE A 128 -2.05 -18.91 5.67
CA PHE A 128 -1.15 -19.92 5.13
C PHE A 128 0.32 -19.66 5.49
N ASP A 129 0.78 -18.41 5.42
CA ASP A 129 2.15 -18.02 5.76
C ASP A 129 2.46 -18.15 7.27
N MET A 130 1.41 -18.17 8.11
CA MET A 130 1.48 -18.36 9.55
C MET A 130 1.45 -19.84 10.00
N CYS A 131 1.05 -20.77 9.14
CA CYS A 131 0.94 -22.22 9.42
C CYS A 131 2.17 -22.98 8.96
#